data_AF-A0A1Q9V9U8-F1
#
_entry.id   AF-A0A1Q9V9U8-F1
#
_cell.length_a   1.000
_cell.length_b   1.000
_cell.length_c   1.000
_cell.angle_alpha   90.00
_cell.angle_beta   90.00
_cell.angle_gamma   90.00
#
_symmetry.space_group_name_H-M   'P 1'
#
loop_
_entity.id
_entity.type
_entity.pdbx_description
1 polymer ?
#
loop_
_entity_poly.entity_id
_entity_poly.type
_entity_poly.pdbx_seq_one_letter_code
_entity_poly.pdbx_strand_id
1 'polypeptide(L)'
;MLQHSARCRSCNGRIVWARTADGERMPVDDTPARGGNVLLMLQGVQLVAGVLGKADATRRRAGGIELYVPHFATCPNADRHRRR
;
A
#
# COMPACT_ATOMS: atom_id res chain seq x y z
N MET A 1 -12.79 -1.06 -11.31
CA MET A 1 -12.75 -1.40 -9.88
C MET A 1 -11.66 -2.44 -9.68
N LEU A 2 -10.61 -2.15 -8.91
CA LEU A 2 -9.55 -3.12 -8.62
C LEU A 2 -10.17 -4.27 -7.80
N GLN A 3 -10.37 -5.44 -8.42
CA GLN A 3 -10.99 -6.63 -7.80
C GLN A 3 -10.09 -7.33 -6.75
N HIS A 4 -9.09 -6.63 -6.21
CA HIS A 4 -8.09 -7.17 -5.27
C HIS A 4 -8.27 -6.64 -3.84
N SER A 5 -9.45 -6.11 -3.51
CA SER A 5 -9.74 -5.57 -2.19
C SER A 5 -10.11 -6.68 -1.21
N ALA A 6 -9.48 -6.64 -0.04
CA ALA A 6 -9.75 -7.47 1.13
C ALA A 6 -10.01 -6.56 2.35
N ARG A 7 -10.36 -7.17 3.48
CA ARG A 7 -10.48 -6.45 4.76
C ARG A 7 -9.40 -6.89 5.73
N CYS A 8 -8.83 -5.93 6.46
CA CYS A 8 -7.91 -6.20 7.54
C CYS A 8 -8.64 -6.97 8.65
N ARG A 9 -8.06 -8.08 9.10
CA ARG A 9 -8.68 -8.95 10.11
C ARG A 9 -8.75 -8.33 11.52
N SER A 10 -7.98 -7.27 11.79
CA SER A 10 -7.95 -6.63 13.11
C SER A 10 -8.69 -5.30 13.20
N CYS A 11 -8.71 -4.49 12.15
CA CYS A 11 -9.41 -3.19 12.15
C CYS A 11 -10.56 -3.11 11.14
N ASN A 12 -10.78 -4.16 10.34
CA ASN A 12 -11.80 -4.24 9.29
C ASN A 12 -11.67 -3.20 8.15
N GLY A 13 -10.57 -2.44 8.12
CA GLY A 13 -10.23 -1.49 7.07
C GLY A 13 -10.03 -2.19 5.72
N ARG A 14 -10.34 -1.48 4.63
CA ARG A 14 -10.17 -2.00 3.28
C ARG A 14 -8.70 -1.92 2.86
N ILE A 15 -8.20 -3.03 2.34
CA ILE A 15 -6.82 -3.16 1.91
C ILE A 15 -6.76 -3.81 0.53
N VAL A 16 -5.66 -3.59 -0.18
CA VAL A 16 -5.26 -4.40 -1.33
C VAL A 16 -3.97 -5.15 -0.99
N TRP A 17 -3.84 -6.36 -1.53
CA TRP A 17 -2.60 -7.12 -1.38
C TRP A 17 -1.70 -6.89 -2.58
N ALA A 18 -0.55 -6.27 -2.32
CA ALA A 18 0.51 -6.09 -3.31
C ALA A 18 1.73 -6.95 -2.95
N ARG A 19 2.63 -7.14 -3.92
CA ARG A 19 3.97 -7.69 -3.69
C ARG A 19 5.02 -6.60 -3.80
N THR A 20 5.99 -6.58 -2.90
CA THR A 20 7.17 -5.73 -3.03
C THR A 20 8.08 -6.23 -4.16
N ALA A 21 9.09 -5.46 -4.53
CA ALA A 21 10.10 -5.89 -5.51
C ALA A 21 10.80 -7.20 -5.09
N ASP A 22 10.98 -7.41 -3.79
CA ASP A 22 11.58 -8.62 -3.21
C ASP A 22 10.58 -9.79 -3.07
N GLY A 23 9.35 -9.61 -3.57
CA GLY A 23 8.31 -10.65 -3.61
C GLY A 23 7.49 -10.78 -2.33
N GLU A 24 7.78 -9.99 -1.28
CA GLU A 24 7.03 -10.03 -0.03
C GLU A 24 5.62 -9.46 -0.19
N ARG A 25 4.65 -10.05 0.53
CA ARG A 25 3.26 -9.55 0.52
C ARG A 25 3.13 -8.35 1.43
N MET A 26 2.67 -7.22 0.88
CA MET A 26 2.40 -6.01 1.63
C MET A 26 0.91 -5.66 1.59
N PRO A 27 0.25 -5.48 2.75
CA PRO A 27 -1.09 -4.90 2.80
C PRO A 27 -0.97 -3.39 2.59
N VAL A 28 -1.74 -2.85 1.66
CA VAL A 28 -1.76 -1.41 1.31
C VAL A 28 -3.19 -0.92 1.47
N ASP A 29 -3.38 0.30 1.98
CA ASP A 29 -4.72 0.90 2.03
C ASP A 29 -5.32 0.98 0.63
N ASP A 30 -6.62 0.73 0.49
CA ASP A 30 -7.30 0.76 -0.82
C ASP A 30 -7.53 2.18 -1.34
N THR A 31 -7.30 3.19 -0.50
CA THR A 31 -7.53 4.59 -0.77
C THR A 31 -6.19 5.34 -0.82
N PRO A 32 -5.95 6.17 -1.86
CA PRO A 32 -4.76 7.02 -1.92
C PRO A 32 -4.67 7.95 -0.71
N ALA A 33 -3.44 8.24 -0.26
CA ALA A 33 -3.18 9.16 0.82
C ALA A 33 -2.36 10.35 0.33
N ARG A 34 -2.73 11.57 0.76
CA ARG A 34 -1.94 12.79 0.47
C ARG A 34 -0.47 12.65 0.92
N GLY A 35 -0.23 11.90 1.99
CA GLY A 35 1.08 11.58 2.55
C GLY A 35 1.70 10.28 2.02
N GLY A 36 1.08 9.61 1.04
CA GLY A 36 1.48 8.30 0.56
C GLY A 36 2.87 8.27 -0.06
N ASN A 37 3.51 7.11 0.05
CA ASN A 37 4.81 6.82 -0.55
C ASN A 37 4.83 5.48 -1.30
N VAL A 38 3.70 4.77 -1.38
CA VAL A 38 3.59 3.50 -2.09
C VAL A 38 2.98 3.76 -3.45
N LEU A 39 3.71 3.42 -4.52
CA LEU A 39 3.18 3.37 -5.87
C LEU A 39 2.68 1.95 -6.14
N LEU A 40 1.41 1.82 -6.51
CA LEU A 40 0.81 0.56 -6.93
C LEU A 40 0.83 0.46 -8.46
N MET A 41 1.38 -0.63 -8.97
CA MET A 41 1.46 -0.91 -10.40
C MET A 41 0.93 -2.31 -10.67
N LEU A 42 0.16 -2.49 -11.74
CA LEU A 42 -0.28 -3.80 -12.17
C LEU A 42 0.77 -4.39 -13.13
N GLN A 43 1.36 -5.53 -12.76
CA GLN A 43 2.25 -6.31 -13.62
C GLN A 43 1.58 -7.64 -13.95
N GLY A 44 1.02 -7.75 -15.15
CA GLY A 44 0.14 -8.87 -15.52
C GLY A 44 -1.09 -8.91 -14.61
N VAL A 45 -1.21 -9.96 -13.80
CA VAL A 45 -2.30 -10.12 -12.81
C VAL A 45 -1.89 -9.76 -11.38
N GLN A 46 -0.61 -9.44 -11.15
CA GLN A 46 -0.08 -9.18 -9.82
C GLN A 46 0.03 -7.67 -9.57
N LEU A 47 -0.53 -7.21 -8.45
CA LEU A 47 -0.29 -5.86 -7.96
C LEU A 47 1.10 -5.80 -7.31
N VAL A 48 1.93 -4.87 -7.77
CA VAL A 48 3.30 -4.65 -7.28
C VAL A 48 3.35 -3.29 -6.59
N ALA A 49 4.00 -3.26 -5.43
CA ALA A 49 4.18 -2.06 -4.63
C ALA A 49 5.65 -1.60 -4.68
N GLY A 50 5.86 -0.40 -5.23
CA GLY A 50 7.12 0.32 -5.12
C GLY A 50 7.06 1.31 -3.96
N VAL A 51 7.90 1.12 -2.94
CA VAL A 51 8.04 2.08 -1.85
C VAL A 51 9.03 3.16 -2.28
N LEU A 52 8.56 4.40 -2.33
CA LEU A 52 9.34 5.55 -2.78
C LEU A 52 9.99 6.27 -1.60
N GLY A 53 11.20 6.77 -1.81
CA GLY A 53 11.83 7.74 -0.93
C GLY A 53 11.08 9.08 -0.91
N LYS A 54 11.31 9.91 0.13
CA LYS A 54 10.59 11.17 0.35
C LYS A 54 10.60 12.13 -0.85
N ALA A 55 11.76 12.27 -1.51
CA ALA A 55 11.90 13.17 -2.65
C ALA A 55 11.07 12.69 -3.85
N ASP A 56 11.15 11.39 -4.18
CA ASP A 56 10.42 10.81 -5.30
C ASP A 56 8.92 10.76 -5.04
N ALA A 57 8.49 10.41 -3.83
CA ALA A 57 7.09 10.47 -3.43
C ALA A 57 6.52 11.89 -3.56
N THR A 58 7.28 12.91 -3.17
CA THR A 58 6.89 14.31 -3.35
C THR A 58 6.76 14.67 -4.83
N ARG A 59 7.75 14.32 -5.67
CA ARG A 59 7.71 14.58 -7.11
C ARG A 59 6.52 13.92 -7.80
N ARG A 60 6.25 12.65 -7.49
CA ARG A 60 5.13 11.88 -8.07
C ARG A 60 3.78 12.50 -7.70
N ARG A 61 3.58 12.86 -6.43
CA ARG A 61 2.37 13.55 -5.96
C ARG A 61 2.18 14.90 -6.64
N ALA A 62 3.25 15.69 -6.77
CA ALA A 62 3.20 16.97 -7.48
C ALA A 62 2.83 16.79 -8.97
N GLY A 63 3.21 15.66 -9.58
CA GLY A 63 2.78 15.27 -10.92
C GLY A 63 1.38 14.65 -11.01
N GLY A 64 0.57 14.69 -9.94
CA GLY A 64 -0.79 14.15 -9.93
C GLY A 64 -0.88 12.62 -9.81
N ILE A 65 0.22 11.92 -9.54
CA ILE A 65 0.21 10.47 -9.35
C ILE A 65 -0.29 10.16 -7.93
N GLU A 66 -1.33 9.35 -7.85
CA GLU A 66 -1.87 8.82 -6.60
C GLU A 66 -0.88 7.87 -5.95
N LEU A 67 -0.55 8.15 -4.69
CA LEU A 67 0.27 7.28 -3.85
C LEU A 67 -0.55 6.80 -2.67
N TYR A 68 -0.20 5.61 -2.21
CA TYR A 68 -0.87 4.89 -1.14
C TYR A 68 0.07 4.77 0.06
N VAL A 69 -0.43 4.18 1.13
CA VAL A 69 0.35 3.89 2.34
C VAL A 69 0.25 2.41 2.67
N PRO A 70 1.31 1.81 3.25
CA PRO A 70 1.19 0.48 3.79
C PRO A 70 0.18 0.48 4.94
N HIS A 71 -0.74 -0.48 4.95
CA HIS A 71 -1.82 -0.54 5.93
C HIS A 71 -1.30 -0.70 7.37
N PHE A 72 -0.13 -1.34 7.56
CA PHE A 72 0.45 -1.44 8.90
C PHE A 72 0.83 -0.08 9.51
N ALA A 73 0.92 0.99 8.72
CA ALA A 73 1.17 2.34 9.21
C ALA A 73 -0.12 3.07 9.64
N THR A 74 -1.29 2.61 9.17
CA THR A 74 -2.60 3.22 9.47
C THR A 74 -3.48 2.34 10.36
N CYS A 75 -3.19 1.04 10.44
CA CYS A 75 -3.95 0.10 11.25
C CYS A 75 -3.69 0.35 12.75
N PRO A 76 -4.72 0.65 13.57
CA PRO A 76 -4.56 0.84 15.01
C PRO A 76 -4.15 -0.44 15.75
N ASN A 77 -4.28 -1.59 15.08
CA ASN A 77 -3.97 -2.92 15.61
C ASN A 77 -2.77 -3.56 14.89
N ALA A 78 -1.90 -2.77 14.23
CA ALA A 78 -0.80 -3.27 13.42
C ALA A 78 0.17 -4.19 14.17
N ASP A 79 0.41 -3.90 15.45
CA ASP A 79 1.35 -4.69 16.27
C ASP A 79 0.91 -6.14 16.46
N ARG A 80 -0.40 -6.44 16.35
CA ARG A 80 -0.93 -7.82 16.39
C ARG A 80 -0.50 -8.66 15.19
N HIS A 81 0.04 -8.03 14.14
CA HIS A 81 0.44 -8.68 12.89
C HIS A 81 1.95 -8.78 12.71
N ARG A 82 2.74 -8.06 13.52
CA ARG A 82 4.19 -8.17 13.49
C ARG A 82 4.60 -9.53 14.04
N ARG A 83 5.43 -10.27 13.29
CA ARG A 83 6.14 -11.43 13.83
C ARG A 83 7.33 -10.90 14.63
N ARG A 84 7.52 -11.41 15.85
CA ARG A 84 8.77 -11.21 16.60
C ARG A 84 9.90 -12.00 15.97
#